data_AF-A0A060ZYR9-F1
#
_entry.id   AF-A0A060ZYR9-F1
#
_cell.length_a   1.000
_cell.length_b   1.000
_cell.length_c   1.000
_cell.angle_alpha   90.00
_cell.angle_beta   90.00
_cell.angle_gamma   90.00
#
_symmetry.space_group_name_H-M   'P 1'
#
loop_
_entity.id
_entity.type
_entity.pdbx_description
1 polymer ?
#
loop_
_entity_poly.entity_id
_entity_poly.type
_entity_poly.pdbx_seq_one_letter_code
_entity_poly.pdbx_strand_id
1 'polypeptide(L)'
;MAHWTQDGEHWWCSRDSWAYATDGTVHQWGPRDLADETAEALAWWEGAGRPEMFAFGLTVTADGDHRVWLGDPSAAWPLPAA
;
A
#
# COMPACT_ATOMS: atom_id res chain seq x y z
N MET A 1 -2.74 -4.75 -5.71
CA MET A 1 -4.10 -4.20 -5.62
C MET A 1 -4.22 -3.14 -6.69
N ALA A 2 -5.33 -3.12 -7.41
CA ALA A 2 -5.66 -2.08 -8.37
C ALA A 2 -6.73 -1.17 -7.77
N HIS A 3 -6.64 0.14 -8.02
CA HIS A 3 -7.66 1.12 -7.66
C HIS A 3 -8.09 1.90 -8.90
N TRP A 4 -9.40 2.14 -9.03
CA TRP A 4 -9.96 3.04 -10.03
C TRP A 4 -11.22 3.71 -9.51
N THR A 5 -11.64 4.77 -10.20
CA THR A 5 -12.91 5.46 -9.95
C THR A 5 -13.92 5.17 -11.06
N GLN A 6 -15.18 4.98 -10.70
CA GLN A 6 -16.29 4.77 -11.63
C GLN A 6 -17.54 5.44 -11.06
N ASP A 7 -18.16 6.37 -11.79
CA ASP A 7 -19.38 7.07 -11.37
C ASP A 7 -19.30 7.75 -9.97
N GLY A 8 -18.11 8.21 -9.58
CA GLY A 8 -17.86 8.81 -8.26
C GLY A 8 -17.57 7.80 -7.15
N GLU A 9 -17.61 6.51 -7.46
CA GLU A 9 -17.27 5.42 -6.56
C GLU A 9 -15.78 5.10 -6.65
N HIS A 10 -15.22 4.62 -5.54
CA HIS A 10 -13.84 4.15 -5.48
C HIS A 10 -13.81 2.63 -5.37
N TRP A 11 -13.05 1.98 -6.24
CA TRP A 11 -12.94 0.54 -6.30
C TRP A 11 -11.52 0.09 -5.99
N TRP A 12 -11.38 -0.96 -5.18
CA TRP A 12 -10.13 -1.68 -4.93
C TRP A 12 -10.32 -3.16 -5.26
N CYS A 13 -9.40 -3.72 -6.04
CA CYS A 13 -9.38 -5.16 -6.33
C CYS A 13 -8.02 -5.79 -6.10
N SER A 14 -8.04 -7.01 -5.58
CA SER A 14 -6.92 -7.93 -5.50
C SER A 14 -7.29 -9.26 -6.19
N ARG A 15 -6.50 -10.31 -6.00
CA ARG A 15 -6.73 -11.61 -6.64
C ARG A 15 -8.03 -12.29 -6.16
N ASP A 16 -8.32 -12.18 -4.88
CA ASP A 16 -9.40 -12.90 -4.19
C ASP A 16 -10.23 -11.99 -3.27
N SER A 17 -10.02 -10.67 -3.34
CA SER A 17 -10.74 -9.68 -2.55
C SER A 17 -11.10 -8.45 -3.38
N TRP A 18 -12.20 -7.79 -3.02
CA TRP A 18 -12.59 -6.49 -3.55
C TRP A 18 -13.20 -5.61 -2.45
N ALA A 19 -13.08 -4.30 -2.61
CA ALA A 19 -13.81 -3.31 -1.85
C ALA A 19 -14.29 -2.21 -2.79
N TYR A 20 -15.45 -1.62 -2.53
CA TYR A 20 -15.84 -0.37 -3.14
C TYR A 20 -16.47 0.57 -2.12
N ALA A 21 -16.19 1.86 -2.28
CA ALA A 21 -16.71 2.91 -1.42
C ALA A 21 -17.64 3.83 -2.22
N THR A 22 -18.84 4.05 -1.68
CA THR A 22 -19.86 4.94 -2.23
C THR A 22 -20.63 5.58 -1.07
N ASP A 23 -20.97 6.87 -1.17
CA ASP A 23 -21.75 7.61 -0.17
C ASP A 23 -21.31 7.40 1.29
N GLY A 24 -19.98 7.36 1.53
CA GLY A 24 -19.40 7.16 2.86
C GLY A 24 -19.55 5.75 3.44
N THR A 25 -20.04 4.80 2.65
CA THR A 25 -20.16 3.38 3.00
C THR A 25 -19.15 2.56 2.21
N VAL A 26 -18.56 1.56 2.85
CA VAL A 26 -17.69 0.57 2.20
C VAL A 26 -18.40 -0.77 2.14
N HIS A 27 -18.39 -1.37 0.96
CA HIS A 27 -18.78 -2.76 0.75
C HIS A 27 -17.56 -3.55 0.32
N GLN A 28 -17.36 -4.74 0.89
CA GLN A 28 -16.17 -5.55 0.60
C GLN A 28 -16.42 -7.05 0.73
N TRP A 29 -15.59 -7.83 0.06
CA TRP A 29 -15.60 -9.28 0.13
C TRP A 29 -14.20 -9.85 -0.12
N GLY A 30 -13.92 -11.01 0.47
CA GLY A 30 -12.65 -11.73 0.33
C GLY A 30 -11.89 -11.76 1.66
N PRO A 31 -10.74 -12.45 1.69
CA PRO A 31 -9.93 -12.59 2.91
C PRO A 31 -9.19 -11.31 3.32
N ARG A 32 -9.10 -10.30 2.44
CA ARG A 32 -8.41 -9.04 2.75
C ARG A 32 -9.38 -7.92 3.03
N ASP A 33 -9.03 -7.10 4.02
CA ASP A 33 -9.71 -5.85 4.33
C ASP A 33 -9.08 -4.70 3.52
N LEU A 34 -9.42 -4.61 2.24
CA LEU A 34 -8.74 -3.68 1.32
C LEU A 34 -8.95 -2.20 1.67
N ALA A 35 -10.08 -1.87 2.30
CA ALA A 35 -10.37 -0.51 2.73
C ALA A 35 -9.48 -0.13 3.91
N ASP A 36 -9.43 -0.96 4.96
CA ASP A 36 -8.59 -0.71 6.13
C ASP A 36 -7.10 -0.73 5.76
N GLU A 37 -6.65 -1.70 4.95
CA GLU A 37 -5.26 -1.73 4.46
C GLU A 37 -4.86 -0.44 3.72
N THR A 38 -5.77 0.11 2.92
CA THR A 38 -5.51 1.37 2.19
C THR A 38 -5.51 2.57 3.15
N ALA A 39 -6.43 2.60 4.12
CA ALA A 39 -6.49 3.64 5.14
C ALA A 39 -5.25 3.65 6.04
N GLU A 40 -4.79 2.47 6.47
CA GLU A 40 -3.55 2.30 7.23
C GLU A 40 -2.32 2.76 6.44
N ALA A 41 -2.22 2.37 5.17
CA ALA A 41 -1.13 2.80 4.29
C ALA A 41 -1.12 4.32 4.08
N LEU A 42 -2.31 4.92 3.91
CA LEU A 42 -2.47 6.37 3.79
C LEU A 42 -2.05 7.08 5.08
N ALA A 43 -2.54 6.62 6.24
CA ALA A 43 -2.19 7.20 7.53
C ALA A 43 -0.69 7.12 7.84
N TRP A 44 -0.05 6.00 7.50
CA TRP A 44 1.40 5.85 7.60
C TRP A 44 2.14 6.84 6.68
N TRP A 45 1.72 6.95 5.42
CA TRP A 45 2.34 7.86 4.45
C TRP A 45 2.19 9.33 4.86
N GLU A 46 1.03 9.72 5.37
CA GLU A 46 0.80 11.06 5.92
C GLU A 46 1.66 11.30 7.17
N GLY A 47 1.74 10.32 8.07
CA GLY A 47 2.59 10.37 9.26
C GLY A 47 4.08 10.48 8.93
N ALA A 48 4.51 9.93 7.79
CA ALA A 48 5.86 10.06 7.25
C ALA A 48 6.12 11.42 6.56
N GLY A 49 5.15 12.34 6.58
CA GLY A 49 5.30 13.67 6.01
C GLY A 49 5.00 13.75 4.51
N ARG A 50 4.17 12.83 4.00
CA ARG A 50 3.77 12.77 2.57
C ARG A 50 4.97 12.71 1.62
N PRO A 51 5.88 11.73 1.81
CA PRO A 51 7.09 11.64 1.03
C PRO A 51 6.78 11.47 -0.46
N GLU A 52 7.61 12.12 -1.29
CA GLU A 52 7.63 11.92 -2.74
C GLU A 52 8.03 10.47 -3.07
N MET A 53 7.59 9.99 -4.23
CA MET A 53 7.90 8.63 -4.70
C MET A 53 9.41 8.34 -4.72
N PHE A 54 10.23 9.34 -5.07
CA PHE A 54 11.70 9.20 -5.14
C PHE A 54 12.41 9.22 -3.78
N ALA A 55 11.69 9.44 -2.68
CA ALA A 55 12.26 9.32 -1.33
C ALA A 55 12.42 7.86 -0.91
N PHE A 56 11.71 6.94 -1.57
CA PHE A 56 11.89 5.50 -1.37
C PHE A 56 13.16 5.00 -2.05
N GLY A 57 13.87 4.11 -1.38
CA GLY A 57 15.03 3.43 -1.94
C GLY A 57 15.05 1.94 -1.61
N LEU A 58 15.91 1.21 -2.32
CA LEU A 58 16.05 -0.23 -2.22
C LEU A 58 17.53 -0.58 -2.06
N THR A 59 17.83 -1.38 -1.04
CA THR A 59 19.14 -2.02 -0.85
C THR A 59 19.00 -3.50 -1.16
N VAL A 60 19.87 -4.00 -2.04
CA VAL A 60 19.98 -5.43 -2.38
C VAL A 60 21.32 -5.94 -1.85
N THR A 61 21.30 -7.00 -1.03
CA THR A 61 22.52 -7.63 -0.53
C THR A 61 23.03 -8.71 -1.48
N ALA A 62 24.29 -9.10 -1.34
CA ALA A 62 24.87 -10.18 -2.14
C ALA A 62 24.17 -11.54 -1.94
N ASP A 63 23.54 -11.73 -0.79
CA ASP A 63 22.82 -12.95 -0.42
C ASP A 63 21.39 -12.99 -0.98
N GLY A 64 20.96 -11.94 -1.69
CA GLY A 64 19.64 -11.83 -2.30
C GLY A 64 18.57 -11.21 -1.40
N ASP A 65 18.93 -10.72 -0.21
CA ASP A 65 17.98 -10.01 0.65
C ASP A 65 17.68 -8.61 0.10
N HIS A 66 16.40 -8.27 0.05
CA HIS A 66 15.91 -6.98 -0.40
C HIS A 66 15.35 -6.19 0.77
N ARG A 67 15.83 -4.96 0.96
CA ARG A 67 15.34 -4.05 2.00
C ARG A 67 14.96 -2.71 1.41
N VAL A 68 13.72 -2.30 1.62
CA VAL A 68 13.22 -0.99 1.21
C VAL A 68 13.34 0.00 2.37
N TRP A 69 13.56 1.25 2.07
CA TRP A 69 13.69 2.33 3.04
C TRP A 69 13.09 3.62 2.51
N LEU A 70 12.82 4.56 3.43
CA LEU A 70 12.34 5.90 3.13
C LEU A 70 13.36 6.91 3.68
N GLY A 71 14.04 7.64 2.80
CA GLY A 71 15.04 8.66 3.15
C GLY A 71 16.38 8.12 3.67
N ASP A 72 16.37 7.21 4.64
CA ASP A 72 17.58 6.66 5.29
C ASP A 72 17.66 5.12 5.18
N PRO A 73 18.68 4.57 4.49
CA PRO A 73 18.94 3.13 4.42
C PRO A 73 19.15 2.43 5.76
N SER A 74 19.48 3.16 6.84
CA SER A 74 19.65 2.58 8.18
C SER A 74 18.32 2.14 8.81
N ALA A 75 17.21 2.75 8.39
CA ALA A 75 15.85 2.47 8.85
C ALA A 75 15.06 1.66 7.82
N ALA A 76 15.68 0.60 7.28
CA ALA A 76 15.08 -0.22 6.22
C ALA A 76 14.24 -1.40 6.76
N TRP A 77 13.19 -1.77 6.05
CA TRP A 77 12.35 -2.94 6.32
C TRP A 77 12.48 -4.00 5.21
N PRO A 78 12.35 -5.31 5.55
CA PRO A 78 12.50 -6.38 4.57
C PRO A 78 11.35 -6.36 3.56
N LEU A 79 11.66 -6.65 2.30
CA LEU A 79 10.64 -7.00 1.31
C LEU A 79 10.38 -8.51 1.37
N PRO A 80 9.11 -8.95 1.29
CA PRO A 80 8.80 -10.35 1.10
C PRO A 80 9.50 -10.89 -0.17
N ALA A 81 9.97 -12.13 -0.10
CA ALA A 81 10.41 -12.83 -1.31
C ALA A 81 9.26 -12.92 -2.31
N ALA A 82 9.58 -12.72 -3.60
CA ALA A 82 8.61 -12.76 -4.70
C ALA A 82 8.03 -14.17 -4.94
#